data_AF-A0A916B495-F1
#
_entry.id   AF-A0A916B495-F1
#
_cell.length_a   1.000
_cell.length_b   1.000
_cell.length_c   1.000
_cell.angle_alpha   90.00
_cell.angle_beta   90.00
_cell.angle_gamma   90.00
#
_symmetry.space_group_name_H-M   'P 1'
#
loop_
_entity.id
_entity.type
_entity.pdbx_description
1 polymer ?
#
loop_
_entity_poly.entity_id
_entity_poly.type
_entity_poly.pdbx_seq_one_letter_code
_entity_poly.pdbx_strand_id
1 'polypeptide(L)'
;MSAFNVVFKGEVLPGQDINAVKKQLSKVMRTDAQAIERLFTGTPVVVRKAVDEATGRKFEKVFAAAGAVCYLEPLGTSSSESPPVSSPDSPSADWAHISPQATTIMNVDGGKMILTNVEIVPGKTIVEHFGLVSGSTIRAKHVGRDIMASLKNIVGGELKGYTQLLKESRRQATERMIEQARELGANAIVNVRFSTSSVAQGAAELYAYGTAVRVK
;
A
#
# COMPACT_ATOMS: atom_id res chain seq x y z
N MET A 1 9.35 17.14 -10.27
CA MET A 1 9.05 16.38 -11.51
C MET A 1 7.55 16.25 -11.63
N SER A 2 6.98 16.70 -12.75
CA SER A 2 5.55 16.54 -13.04
C SER A 2 5.23 15.04 -13.22
N ALA A 3 4.15 14.58 -12.59
CA ALA A 3 3.67 13.21 -12.71
C ALA A 3 2.43 13.16 -13.63
N PHE A 4 2.28 12.08 -14.37
CA PHE A 4 1.22 11.89 -15.35
C PHE A 4 0.45 10.60 -15.09
N ASN A 5 -0.83 10.59 -15.45
CA ASN A 5 -1.63 9.40 -15.64
C ASN A 5 -1.57 9.00 -17.13
N VAL A 6 -1.35 7.72 -17.40
CA VAL A 6 -1.53 7.13 -18.73
C VAL A 6 -2.99 6.70 -18.83
N VAL A 7 -3.74 7.32 -19.72
CA VAL A 7 -5.18 7.12 -19.89
C VAL A 7 -5.47 6.55 -21.28
N PHE A 8 -6.25 5.48 -21.34
CA PHE A 8 -6.74 4.88 -22.57
C PHE A 8 -8.23 5.16 -22.72
N LYS A 9 -8.66 5.71 -23.85
CA LYS A 9 -10.04 6.15 -24.09
C LYS A 9 -10.83 5.24 -25.04
N GLY A 10 -10.30 4.05 -25.34
CA GLY A 10 -10.92 3.14 -26.32
C GLY A 10 -10.67 3.53 -27.77
N GLU A 11 -9.71 4.42 -28.02
CA GLU A 11 -9.44 4.96 -29.34
C GLU A 11 -8.35 4.17 -30.07
N VAL A 12 -8.55 4.01 -31.38
CA VAL A 12 -7.61 3.35 -32.30
C VAL A 12 -6.98 4.38 -33.23
N LEU A 13 -5.75 4.10 -33.68
CA LEU A 13 -5.11 4.95 -34.69
C LEU A 13 -5.89 4.89 -36.02
N PRO A 14 -5.92 5.99 -36.79
CA PRO A 14 -6.61 6.02 -38.08
C PRO A 14 -6.19 4.87 -39.01
N GLY A 15 -7.18 4.23 -39.64
CA GLY A 15 -6.95 3.12 -40.57
C GLY A 15 -6.62 1.78 -39.92
N GLN A 16 -6.64 1.67 -38.58
CA GLN A 16 -6.48 0.39 -37.89
C GLN A 16 -7.81 -0.35 -37.71
N ASP A 17 -7.78 -1.66 -37.89
CA ASP A 17 -8.91 -2.54 -37.59
C ASP A 17 -9.02 -2.74 -36.06
N ILE A 18 -10.18 -2.37 -35.49
CA ILE A 18 -10.42 -2.43 -34.06
C ILE A 18 -10.27 -3.83 -33.46
N ASN A 19 -10.63 -4.89 -34.18
CA ASN A 19 -10.49 -6.27 -33.72
C ASN A 19 -9.03 -6.72 -33.73
N ALA A 20 -8.27 -6.30 -34.74
CA ALA A 20 -6.82 -6.52 -34.78
C ALA A 20 -6.11 -5.78 -33.63
N VAL A 21 -6.48 -4.52 -33.37
CA VAL A 21 -5.98 -3.72 -32.24
C VAL A 21 -6.30 -4.39 -30.91
N LYS A 22 -7.56 -4.81 -30.69
CA LYS A 22 -7.96 -5.55 -29.49
C LYS A 22 -7.11 -6.81 -29.27
N LYS A 23 -6.83 -7.57 -30.33
CA LYS A 23 -5.97 -8.77 -30.28
C LYS A 23 -4.50 -8.44 -30.00
N GLN A 24 -4.01 -7.29 -30.44
CA GLN A 24 -2.64 -6.85 -30.13
C GLN A 24 -2.55 -6.33 -28.69
N LEU A 25 -3.54 -5.55 -28.24
CA LEU A 25 -3.64 -5.08 -26.86
C LEU A 25 -3.78 -6.22 -25.86
N SER A 26 -4.52 -7.30 -26.15
CA SER A 26 -4.58 -8.47 -25.27
C SER A 26 -3.20 -9.10 -25.04
N LYS A 27 -2.34 -9.12 -26.07
CA LYS A 27 -0.96 -9.60 -25.97
C LYS A 27 -0.06 -8.63 -25.20
N VAL A 28 -0.16 -7.33 -25.49
CA VAL A 28 0.66 -6.28 -24.88
C VAL A 28 0.32 -6.09 -23.41
N MET A 29 -0.97 -6.06 -23.08
CA MET A 29 -1.50 -5.91 -21.72
C MET A 29 -1.59 -7.24 -20.97
N ARG A 30 -1.37 -8.37 -21.66
CA ARG A 30 -1.44 -9.73 -21.12
C ARG A 30 -2.75 -9.98 -20.36
N THR A 31 -3.86 -9.64 -21.00
CA THR A 31 -5.22 -9.75 -20.43
C THR A 31 -6.14 -10.45 -21.41
N ASP A 32 -7.25 -10.99 -20.91
CA ASP A 32 -8.20 -11.76 -21.72
C ASP A 32 -9.06 -10.87 -22.63
N ALA A 33 -9.72 -11.50 -23.61
CA ALA A 33 -10.52 -10.78 -24.59
C ALA A 33 -11.70 -10.02 -23.96
N GLN A 34 -12.29 -10.52 -22.87
CA GLN A 34 -13.42 -9.88 -22.21
C GLN A 34 -12.99 -8.61 -21.47
N ALA A 35 -11.81 -8.63 -20.84
CA ALA A 35 -11.21 -7.45 -20.24
C ALA A 35 -10.86 -6.38 -21.29
N ILE A 36 -10.34 -6.79 -22.46
CA ILE A 36 -10.07 -5.86 -23.57
C ILE A 36 -11.35 -5.23 -24.11
N GLU A 37 -12.42 -6.01 -24.30
CA GLU A 37 -13.71 -5.47 -24.78
C GLU A 37 -14.22 -4.32 -23.91
N ARG A 38 -14.07 -4.43 -22.58
CA ARG A 38 -14.47 -3.38 -21.62
C ARG A 38 -13.70 -2.07 -21.84
N LEU A 39 -12.46 -2.11 -22.33
CA LEU A 39 -11.66 -0.91 -22.60
C LEU A 39 -12.18 -0.08 -23.78
N PHE A 40 -13.02 -0.67 -24.64
CA PHE A 40 -13.60 -0.02 -25.83
C PHE A 40 -15.06 0.42 -25.62
N THR A 41 -15.56 0.38 -24.38
CA THR A 41 -16.94 0.75 -24.04
C THR A 41 -17.17 2.26 -23.90
N GLY A 42 -16.14 3.08 -24.11
CA GLY A 42 -16.21 4.55 -24.13
C GLY A 42 -15.86 5.24 -22.80
N THR A 43 -15.72 4.50 -21.70
CA THR A 43 -15.24 5.05 -20.42
C THR A 43 -13.70 5.10 -20.41
N PRO A 44 -13.07 6.28 -20.19
CA PRO A 44 -11.63 6.38 -20.05
C PRO A 44 -11.09 5.51 -18.91
N VAL A 45 -10.04 4.73 -19.19
CA VAL A 45 -9.39 3.83 -18.24
C VAL A 45 -7.99 4.32 -17.96
N VAL A 46 -7.66 4.49 -16.68
CA VAL A 46 -6.29 4.79 -16.28
C VAL A 46 -5.46 3.50 -16.32
N VAL A 47 -4.62 3.38 -17.34
CA VAL A 47 -3.70 2.26 -17.55
C VAL A 47 -2.57 2.27 -16.51
N ARG A 48 -2.10 3.47 -16.14
CA ARG A 48 -1.05 3.64 -15.14
C ARG A 48 -1.13 5.02 -14.49
N LYS A 49 -1.00 5.07 -13.16
CA LYS A 49 -1.00 6.32 -12.39
C LYS A 49 0.42 6.80 -12.06
N ALA A 50 0.57 8.12 -11.95
CA ALA A 50 1.74 8.81 -11.40
C ALA A 50 3.10 8.36 -11.97
N VAL A 51 3.21 8.33 -13.30
CA VAL A 51 4.48 8.08 -14.01
C VAL A 51 5.19 9.39 -14.34
N ASP A 52 6.52 9.35 -14.44
CA ASP A 52 7.26 10.43 -15.07
C ASP A 52 6.97 10.49 -16.59
N GLU A 53 7.27 11.62 -17.21
CA GLU A 53 7.00 11.85 -18.64
C GLU A 53 7.73 10.83 -19.53
N ALA A 54 8.98 10.51 -19.23
CA ALA A 54 9.78 9.57 -20.03
C ALA A 54 9.17 8.16 -20.03
N THR A 55 8.61 7.73 -18.90
CA THR A 55 7.90 6.46 -18.74
C THR A 55 6.54 6.52 -19.43
N GLY A 56 5.80 7.62 -19.28
CA GLY A 56 4.55 7.86 -20.00
C GLY A 56 4.72 7.74 -21.52
N ARG A 57 5.73 8.39 -22.09
CA ARG A 57 6.05 8.32 -23.53
C ARG A 57 6.40 6.91 -24.01
N LYS A 58 6.90 6.03 -23.14
CA LYS A 58 7.09 4.61 -23.48
C LYS A 58 5.75 3.89 -23.61
N PHE A 59 4.77 4.20 -22.76
CA PHE A 59 3.41 3.65 -22.91
C PHE A 59 2.76 4.12 -24.21
N GLU A 60 2.91 5.39 -24.59
CA GLU A 60 2.41 5.91 -25.88
C GLU A 60 2.96 5.10 -27.07
N LYS A 61 4.28 4.86 -27.09
CA LYS A 61 4.92 4.06 -28.14
C LYS A 61 4.41 2.62 -28.18
N VAL A 62 4.20 2.02 -27.00
CA VAL A 62 3.70 0.64 -26.89
C VAL A 62 2.25 0.52 -27.37
N PHE A 63 1.39 1.47 -27.00
CA PHE A 63 0.00 1.52 -27.47
C PHE A 63 -0.08 1.81 -28.96
N ALA A 64 0.71 2.77 -29.47
CA ALA A 64 0.78 3.08 -30.89
C ALA A 64 1.24 1.87 -31.72
N ALA A 65 2.23 1.11 -31.23
CA ALA A 65 2.67 -0.13 -31.89
C ALA A 65 1.59 -1.22 -31.91
N ALA A 66 0.61 -1.16 -31.00
CA ALA A 66 -0.57 -2.01 -30.99
C ALA A 66 -1.76 -1.41 -31.77
N GLY A 67 -1.58 -0.27 -32.44
CA GLY A 67 -2.61 0.44 -33.19
C GLY A 67 -3.61 1.24 -32.33
N ALA A 68 -3.29 1.50 -31.06
CA ALA A 68 -4.15 2.17 -30.08
C ALA A 68 -3.60 3.54 -29.65
N VAL A 69 -4.47 4.44 -29.21
CA VAL A 69 -4.09 5.78 -28.71
C VAL A 69 -4.24 5.82 -27.19
N CYS A 70 -3.18 6.25 -26.50
CA CYS A 70 -3.26 6.61 -25.09
C CYS A 70 -2.75 8.03 -24.86
N TYR A 71 -3.16 8.60 -23.73
CA TYR A 71 -2.99 10.01 -23.39
C TYR A 71 -2.21 10.14 -22.08
N LEU A 72 -1.33 11.14 -22.03
CA LEU A 72 -0.69 11.56 -20.78
C LEU A 72 -1.45 12.74 -20.19
N GLU A 73 -2.17 12.50 -19.11
CA GLU A 73 -2.90 13.53 -18.38
C GLU A 73 -2.05 13.95 -17.16
N PRO A 74 -1.67 15.23 -17.02
CA PRO A 74 -0.89 15.69 -15.88
C PRO A 74 -1.71 15.55 -14.59
N LEU A 75 -1.10 15.05 -13.52
CA LEU A 75 -1.68 15.18 -12.19
C LEU A 75 -1.59 16.66 -11.80
N GLY A 76 -2.72 17.35 -11.82
CA GLY A 76 -2.80 18.75 -11.37
C GLY A 76 -2.20 18.92 -9.99
N THR A 77 -1.44 19.99 -9.78
CA THR A 77 -1.02 20.43 -8.45
C THR A 77 -2.22 21.03 -7.72
N SER A 78 -3.07 20.21 -7.13
CA SER A 78 -4.03 20.66 -6.14
C SER A 78 -4.33 19.53 -5.15
N SER A 79 -4.10 19.89 -3.88
CA SER A 79 -4.59 19.30 -2.63
C SER A 79 -4.33 17.82 -2.35
N SER A 80 -3.74 17.61 -1.18
CA SER A 80 -3.84 16.41 -0.36
C SER A 80 -5.28 15.94 -0.24
N GLU A 81 -5.71 15.08 -1.15
CA GLU A 81 -6.91 14.28 -0.95
C GLU A 81 -6.43 12.84 -0.82
N SER A 82 -6.42 12.37 0.42
CA SER A 82 -6.35 10.94 0.71
C SER A 82 -7.40 10.24 -0.17
N PRO A 83 -7.08 9.10 -0.79
CA PRO A 83 -8.08 8.37 -1.56
C PRO A 83 -9.32 8.18 -0.68
N PRO A 84 -10.54 8.36 -1.20
CA PRO A 84 -11.73 8.02 -0.44
C PRO A 84 -11.56 6.58 0.02
N VAL A 85 -11.53 6.40 1.34
CA VAL A 85 -11.65 5.07 1.93
C VAL A 85 -13.03 4.61 1.46
N SER A 86 -13.07 3.75 0.44
CA SER A 86 -14.26 2.95 0.20
C SER A 86 -14.55 2.27 1.53
N SER A 87 -15.66 2.63 2.16
CA SER A 87 -16.16 1.93 3.33
C SER A 87 -16.07 0.44 3.02
N PRO A 88 -15.44 -0.39 3.86
CA PRO A 88 -15.61 -1.82 3.71
C PRO A 88 -17.12 -2.06 3.73
N ASP A 89 -17.63 -2.86 2.79
CA ASP A 89 -18.95 -3.47 2.96
C ASP A 89 -19.03 -3.96 4.41
N SER A 90 -20.11 -3.59 5.09
CA SER A 90 -20.32 -3.95 6.49
C SER A 90 -20.00 -5.44 6.65
N PRO A 91 -19.00 -5.83 7.47
CA PRO A 91 -18.73 -7.23 7.67
C PRO A 91 -20.02 -7.86 8.18
N SER A 92 -20.41 -9.00 7.60
CA SER A 92 -21.52 -9.80 8.11
C SER A 92 -21.33 -9.97 9.62
N ALA A 93 -22.43 -9.88 10.36
CA ALA A 93 -22.47 -9.86 11.82
C ALA A 93 -22.08 -11.21 12.48
N ASP A 94 -21.07 -11.89 11.94
CA ASP A 94 -20.59 -13.20 12.38
C ASP A 94 -19.42 -13.08 13.38
N TRP A 95 -18.99 -11.86 13.72
CA TRP A 95 -17.92 -11.63 14.70
C TRP A 95 -18.33 -11.96 16.15
N ALA A 96 -19.63 -12.16 16.41
CA ALA A 96 -20.17 -12.45 17.74
C ALA A 96 -19.70 -13.79 18.34
N HIS A 97 -19.03 -14.65 17.55
CA HIS A 97 -18.44 -15.92 18.02
C HIS A 97 -16.92 -15.89 18.17
N ILE A 98 -16.27 -14.74 17.98
CA ILE A 98 -14.81 -14.64 18.17
C ILE A 98 -14.53 -14.55 19.67
N SER A 99 -13.98 -15.63 20.22
CA SER A 99 -13.44 -15.69 21.60
C SER A 99 -12.53 -14.47 21.88
N PRO A 100 -12.59 -13.83 23.06
CA PRO A 100 -11.93 -12.55 23.38
C PRO A 100 -10.39 -12.58 23.48
N GLN A 101 -9.71 -13.45 22.71
CA GLN A 101 -8.27 -13.71 22.80
C GLN A 101 -7.40 -12.84 21.89
N ALA A 102 -7.89 -11.74 21.32
CA ALA A 102 -7.10 -10.92 20.39
C ALA A 102 -6.15 -9.91 21.10
N THR A 103 -5.45 -10.33 22.16
CA THR A 103 -4.25 -9.62 22.61
C THR A 103 -3.07 -10.21 21.85
N THR A 104 -2.47 -9.46 20.92
CA THR A 104 -1.23 -9.90 20.28
C THR A 104 -0.09 -9.79 21.30
N ILE A 105 0.23 -10.93 21.92
CA ILE A 105 1.43 -11.07 22.72
C ILE A 105 2.58 -11.31 21.75
N MET A 106 3.54 -10.39 21.70
CA MET A 106 4.80 -10.67 21.01
C MET A 106 5.81 -11.19 22.02
N ASN A 107 6.28 -12.43 21.79
CA ASN A 107 7.44 -12.96 22.49
C ASN A 107 8.68 -12.50 21.74
N VAL A 108 9.38 -11.52 22.29
CA VAL A 108 10.68 -11.09 21.81
C VAL A 108 11.65 -11.33 22.97
N ASP A 109 12.64 -12.19 22.79
CA ASP A 109 13.78 -12.42 23.71
C ASP A 109 13.44 -12.70 25.19
N GLY A 110 12.52 -13.65 25.46
CA GLY A 110 12.31 -14.20 26.81
C GLY A 110 11.48 -13.35 27.78
N GLY A 111 11.09 -12.12 27.41
CA GLY A 111 10.12 -11.30 28.13
C GLY A 111 8.81 -11.15 27.36
N LYS A 112 7.66 -11.36 28.01
CA LYS A 112 6.33 -11.24 27.39
C LYS A 112 5.90 -9.77 27.33
N MET A 113 6.05 -9.11 26.17
CA MET A 113 5.54 -7.75 25.93
C MET A 113 4.12 -7.82 25.36
N ILE A 114 3.17 -7.13 25.99
CA ILE A 114 1.79 -7.05 25.52
C ILE A 114 1.65 -5.83 24.60
N LEU A 115 1.14 -6.02 23.38
CA LEU A 115 0.81 -4.93 22.49
C LEU A 115 -0.70 -4.93 22.21
N THR A 116 -1.33 -3.77 22.31
CA THR A 116 -2.75 -3.62 21.98
C THR A 116 -3.03 -2.27 21.33
N ASN A 117 -4.01 -2.24 20.44
CA ASN A 117 -4.49 -1.02 19.80
C ASN A 117 -5.61 -0.33 20.60
N VAL A 118 -6.03 -0.88 21.74
CA VAL A 118 -6.97 -0.23 22.68
C VAL A 118 -6.22 0.35 23.88
N GLU A 119 -6.87 1.19 24.67
CA GLU A 119 -6.23 1.95 25.76
C GLU A 119 -5.93 1.12 27.01
N ILE A 120 -6.53 -0.07 27.14
CA ILE A 120 -6.39 -0.96 28.29
C ILE A 120 -6.01 -2.38 27.87
N VAL A 121 -5.50 -3.16 28.82
CA VAL A 121 -5.34 -4.61 28.65
C VAL A 121 -6.47 -5.32 29.41
N PRO A 122 -7.42 -5.97 28.72
CA PRO A 122 -8.52 -6.66 29.40
C PRO A 122 -8.05 -7.64 30.47
N GLY A 123 -8.69 -7.59 31.65
CA GLY A 123 -8.33 -8.45 32.79
C GLY A 123 -7.02 -8.08 33.50
N LYS A 124 -6.42 -6.93 33.17
CA LYS A 124 -5.23 -6.40 33.85
C LYS A 124 -5.42 -4.96 34.29
N THR A 125 -4.68 -4.56 35.32
CA THR A 125 -4.68 -3.18 35.82
C THR A 125 -3.36 -2.50 35.47
N ILE A 126 -3.43 -1.30 34.89
CA ILE A 126 -2.25 -0.43 34.70
C ILE A 126 -1.83 0.12 36.06
N VAL A 127 -0.60 -0.16 36.47
CA VAL A 127 -0.04 0.26 37.76
C VAL A 127 1.02 1.34 37.63
N GLU A 128 1.67 1.46 36.48
CA GLU A 128 2.66 2.49 36.18
C GLU A 128 2.52 2.94 34.71
N HIS A 129 2.74 4.23 34.46
CA HIS A 129 2.70 4.84 33.13
C HIS A 129 4.05 5.48 32.82
N PHE A 130 4.67 5.04 31.72
CA PHE A 130 6.00 5.48 31.30
C PHE A 130 5.99 6.48 30.13
N GLY A 131 4.80 6.77 29.57
CA GLY A 131 4.65 7.75 28.51
C GLY A 131 4.76 7.18 27.10
N LEU A 132 4.95 8.09 26.14
CA LEU A 132 5.01 7.78 24.71
C LEU A 132 6.26 6.97 24.39
N VAL A 133 6.08 5.86 23.68
CA VAL A 133 7.15 5.11 23.03
C VAL A 133 6.89 5.03 21.53
N SER A 134 7.95 4.94 20.76
CA SER A 134 7.87 4.93 19.31
C SER A 134 9.07 4.28 18.63
N GLY A 135 8.88 3.91 17.37
CA GLY A 135 9.94 3.41 16.51
C GLY A 135 9.60 3.71 15.06
N SER A 136 10.61 4.07 14.27
CA SER A 136 10.42 4.36 12.86
C SER A 136 11.39 3.61 11.97
N THR A 137 11.08 3.50 10.68
CA THR A 137 12.00 3.06 9.65
C THR A 137 11.73 3.80 8.35
N ILE A 138 12.79 4.17 7.63
CA ILE A 138 12.70 4.87 6.36
C ILE A 138 13.08 3.89 5.25
N ARG A 139 12.19 3.75 4.25
CA ARG A 139 12.43 2.89 3.09
C ARG A 139 12.48 3.71 1.80
N ALA A 140 13.53 3.49 1.02
CA ALA A 140 13.68 4.11 -0.29
C ALA A 140 12.84 3.39 -1.36
N LYS A 141 12.22 4.16 -2.25
CA LYS A 141 11.49 3.71 -3.44
C LYS A 141 12.40 2.97 -4.43
N HIS A 142 13.72 3.17 -4.38
CA HIS A 142 14.69 2.44 -5.21
C HIS A 142 14.75 0.95 -4.88
N VAL A 143 14.59 0.56 -3.61
CA VAL A 143 14.38 -0.85 -3.21
C VAL A 143 13.08 -1.38 -3.82
N GLY A 144 12.07 -0.52 -3.98
CA GLY A 144 10.84 -0.81 -4.71
C GLY A 144 11.01 -0.98 -6.23
N ARG A 145 12.08 -0.43 -6.84
CA ARG A 145 12.34 -0.53 -8.29
C ARG A 145 12.82 -1.93 -8.67
N ASP A 146 13.69 -2.52 -7.85
CA ASP A 146 14.16 -3.91 -8.03
C ASP A 146 13.03 -4.92 -7.77
N ILE A 147 12.17 -4.60 -6.80
CA ILE A 147 10.92 -5.31 -6.54
C ILE A 147 9.91 -5.15 -7.70
N MET A 148 9.79 -3.97 -8.31
CA MET A 148 8.97 -3.77 -9.51
C MET A 148 9.49 -4.56 -10.72
N ALA A 149 10.80 -4.76 -10.83
CA ALA A 149 11.39 -5.55 -11.90
C ALA A 149 11.01 -7.04 -11.82
N SER A 150 10.78 -7.58 -10.61
CA SER A 150 10.27 -8.95 -10.38
C SER A 150 8.74 -9.06 -10.40
N LEU A 151 8.02 -7.94 -10.28
CA LEU A 151 6.55 -7.83 -10.37
C LEU A 151 6.01 -7.72 -11.81
N LYS A 152 6.85 -7.83 -12.85
CA LYS A 152 6.48 -7.72 -14.29
C LYS A 152 5.37 -8.68 -14.77
N ASN A 153 4.78 -9.50 -13.90
CA ASN A 153 3.81 -10.54 -14.22
C ASN A 153 2.47 -10.46 -13.46
N ILE A 154 2.11 -9.38 -12.76
CA ILE A 154 0.86 -9.36 -11.98
C ILE A 154 -0.16 -8.37 -12.55
N VAL A 155 -1.14 -8.90 -13.29
CA VAL A 155 -2.44 -8.25 -13.55
C VAL A 155 -3.37 -8.65 -12.40
N GLY A 156 -3.88 -7.66 -11.65
CA GLY A 156 -5.01 -7.82 -10.72
C GLY A 156 -4.75 -8.40 -9.32
N GLY A 157 -3.50 -8.71 -8.94
CA GLY A 157 -3.15 -9.30 -7.65
C GLY A 157 -2.39 -8.39 -6.67
N GLU A 158 -2.18 -8.87 -5.45
CA GLU A 158 -1.36 -8.21 -4.43
C GLU A 158 0.07 -7.95 -4.94
N LEU A 159 0.58 -6.75 -4.66
CA LEU A 159 1.95 -6.37 -4.98
C LEU A 159 2.94 -7.02 -3.99
N LYS A 160 3.21 -8.33 -4.16
CA LYS A 160 3.95 -9.17 -3.20
C LYS A 160 5.19 -8.52 -2.60
N GLY A 161 6.03 -7.88 -3.41
CA GLY A 161 7.23 -7.25 -2.88
C GLY A 161 6.98 -5.95 -2.09
N TYR A 162 5.95 -5.17 -2.44
CA TYR A 162 5.51 -4.05 -1.60
C TYR A 162 4.88 -4.56 -0.29
N THR A 163 4.10 -5.64 -0.35
CA THR A 163 3.57 -6.30 0.86
C THR A 163 4.69 -6.77 1.76
N GLN A 164 5.70 -7.45 1.21
CA GLN A 164 6.86 -7.91 1.96
C GLN A 164 7.64 -6.74 2.57
N LEU A 165 7.86 -5.66 1.80
CA LEU A 165 8.50 -4.44 2.30
C LEU A 165 7.70 -3.81 3.45
N LEU A 166 6.38 -3.74 3.34
CA LEU A 166 5.52 -3.22 4.41
C LEU A 166 5.49 -4.12 5.64
N LYS A 167 5.51 -5.44 5.46
CA LYS A 167 5.62 -6.41 6.56
C LYS A 167 6.93 -6.22 7.32
N GLU A 168 8.04 -6.15 6.60
CA GLU A 168 9.37 -5.98 7.19
C GLU A 168 9.53 -4.61 7.85
N SER A 169 8.98 -3.56 7.24
CA SER A 169 9.02 -2.22 7.81
C SER A 169 8.22 -2.16 9.11
N ARG A 170 7.01 -2.76 9.14
CA ARG A 170 6.19 -2.85 10.35
C ARG A 170 6.90 -3.60 11.47
N ARG A 171 7.53 -4.72 11.15
CA ARG A 171 8.32 -5.49 12.10
C ARG A 171 9.42 -4.62 12.72
N GLN A 172 10.25 -3.98 11.89
CA GLN A 172 11.36 -3.17 12.38
C GLN A 172 10.92 -1.95 13.21
N ALA A 173 9.88 -1.22 12.78
CA ALA A 173 9.35 -0.09 13.53
C ALA A 173 8.77 -0.53 14.88
N THR A 174 8.06 -1.68 14.90
CA THR A 174 7.50 -2.25 16.13
C THR A 174 8.58 -2.70 17.10
N GLU A 175 9.63 -3.38 16.62
CA GLU A 175 10.76 -3.81 17.45
C GLU A 175 11.46 -2.64 18.12
N ARG A 176 11.68 -1.53 17.39
CA ARG A 176 12.27 -0.31 17.95
C ARG A 176 11.39 0.32 19.04
N MET A 177 10.07 0.34 18.83
CA MET A 177 9.12 0.81 19.84
C MET A 177 9.09 -0.09 21.08
N ILE A 178 9.16 -1.41 20.90
CA ILE A 178 9.23 -2.39 21.99
C ILE A 178 10.52 -2.18 22.79
N GLU A 179 11.65 -1.97 22.12
CA GLU A 179 12.92 -1.76 22.78
C GLU A 179 12.91 -0.52 23.66
N GLN A 180 12.39 0.60 23.14
CA GLN A 180 12.21 1.81 23.95
C GLN A 180 11.31 1.57 25.17
N ALA A 181 10.23 0.78 25.03
CA ALA A 181 9.37 0.44 26.17
C ALA A 181 10.08 -0.41 27.23
N ARG A 182 10.98 -1.31 26.82
CA ARG A 182 11.78 -2.13 27.74
C ARG A 182 12.81 -1.31 28.50
N GLU A 183 13.47 -0.36 27.84
CA GLU A 183 14.41 0.57 28.48
C GLU A 183 13.73 1.36 29.61
N LEU A 184 12.43 1.63 29.47
CA LEU A 184 11.60 2.27 30.50
C LEU A 184 11.07 1.29 31.57
N GLY A 185 11.30 -0.02 31.41
CA GLY A 185 10.83 -1.05 32.34
C GLY A 185 9.37 -1.46 32.17
N ALA A 186 8.74 -1.10 31.05
CA ALA A 186 7.35 -1.47 30.73
C ALA A 186 7.22 -2.96 30.37
N ASN A 187 6.01 -3.51 30.57
CA ASN A 187 5.65 -4.87 30.13
C ASN A 187 4.44 -4.88 29.19
N ALA A 188 3.87 -3.71 28.89
CA ALA A 188 2.84 -3.54 27.89
C ALA A 188 2.97 -2.19 27.18
N ILE A 189 2.50 -2.14 25.93
CA ILE A 189 2.29 -0.94 25.15
C ILE A 189 0.81 -0.93 24.72
N VAL A 190 0.08 0.05 25.21
CA VAL A 190 -1.33 0.26 24.88
C VAL A 190 -1.49 1.34 23.82
N ASN A 191 -2.66 1.39 23.19
CA ASN A 191 -3.00 2.37 22.17
C ASN A 191 -2.00 2.43 21.00
N VAL A 192 -1.48 1.27 20.58
CA VAL A 192 -0.52 1.18 19.47
C VAL A 192 -1.16 1.68 18.17
N ARG A 193 -0.41 2.51 17.44
CA ARG A 193 -0.79 3.08 16.14
C ARG A 193 0.38 3.00 15.17
N PHE A 194 0.05 2.90 13.89
CA PHE A 194 1.01 3.02 12.80
C PHE A 194 0.64 4.23 11.94
N SER A 195 1.65 4.97 11.51
CA SER A 195 1.53 6.08 10.57
C SER A 195 2.57 5.94 9.46
N THR A 196 2.27 6.47 8.29
CA THR A 196 3.22 6.56 7.18
C THR A 196 3.31 8.00 6.69
N SER A 197 4.52 8.45 6.38
CA SER A 197 4.77 9.79 5.84
C SER A 197 5.80 9.74 4.73
N SER A 198 5.66 10.61 3.73
CA SER A 198 6.74 10.82 2.75
C SER A 198 7.78 11.74 3.38
N VAL A 199 9.01 11.25 3.55
CA VAL A 199 10.10 12.02 4.20
C VAL A 199 11.04 12.67 3.20
N ALA A 200 11.19 12.10 2.01
CA ALA A 200 11.98 12.65 0.92
C ALA A 200 11.47 12.16 -0.42
N GLN A 201 11.91 12.79 -1.51
CA GLN A 201 11.62 12.27 -2.85
C GLN A 201 12.17 10.85 -2.95
N GLY A 202 11.27 9.89 -3.10
CA GLY A 202 11.69 8.51 -3.17
C GLY A 202 11.93 7.84 -1.83
N ALA A 203 11.43 8.35 -0.70
CA ALA A 203 11.50 7.64 0.58
C ALA A 203 10.24 7.87 1.43
N ALA A 204 9.78 6.81 2.10
CA ALA A 204 8.67 6.87 3.03
C ALA A 204 9.11 6.34 4.40
N GLU A 205 8.65 7.02 5.44
CA GLU A 205 8.74 6.56 6.82
C GLU A 205 7.51 5.71 7.14
N LEU A 206 7.76 4.61 7.86
CA LEU A 206 6.77 3.94 8.67
C LEU A 206 7.09 4.21 10.14
N TYR A 207 6.13 4.79 10.85
CA TYR A 207 6.20 5.16 12.25
C TYR A 207 5.23 4.30 13.06
N ALA A 208 5.71 3.70 14.15
CA ALA A 208 4.90 2.99 15.15
C ALA A 208 5.01 3.74 16.48
N TYR A 209 3.89 3.95 17.16
CA TYR A 209 3.87 4.61 18.47
C TYR A 209 2.76 4.07 19.37
N GLY A 210 2.91 4.27 20.68
CA GLY A 210 1.95 3.86 21.69
C GLY A 210 2.33 4.37 23.07
N THR A 211 1.62 3.92 24.10
CA THR A 211 1.88 4.30 25.49
C THR A 211 2.46 3.12 26.26
N ALA A 212 3.67 3.27 26.78
CA ALA A 212 4.34 2.25 27.60
C ALA A 212 3.78 2.26 29.02
N VAL A 213 3.40 1.08 29.51
CA VAL A 213 2.80 0.90 30.84
C VAL A 213 3.30 -0.38 31.51
N ARG A 214 3.18 -0.43 32.84
CA ARG A 214 3.26 -1.67 33.61
C ARG A 214 1.85 -2.13 33.95
N VAL A 215 1.52 -3.38 33.62
CA VAL A 215 0.27 -4.02 33.99
C VAL A 215 0.49 -5.21 34.93
N LYS A 216 -0.48 -5.45 35.83
CA LYS A 216 -0.59 -6.65 36.66
C LYS A 216 -1.77 -7.48 36.20
#